data_AF-A0A2E0M7G7-F1
#
_entry.id   AF-A0A2E0M7G7-F1
#
_cell.length_a   1.000
_cell.length_b   1.000
_cell.length_c   1.000
_cell.angle_alpha   90.00
_cell.angle_beta   90.00
_cell.angle_gamma   90.00
#
_symmetry.space_group_name_H-M   'P 1'
#
loop_
_entity.id
_entity.type
_entity.pdbx_description
1 polymer ?
#
loop_
_entity_poly.entity_id
_entity_poly.type
_entity_poly.pdbx_seq_one_letter_code
_entity_poly.pdbx_strand_id
1 'polypeptide(L)' 'MHEPDPLHEILSSKYNIQVPVWSWPSPAGRYLRISAQLYNTIEEYQVLVNALRIELNCD' A
#
# COMPACT_ATOMS: atom_id res chain seq x y z
N MET A 1 -11.86 3.83 17.07
CA MET A 1 -11.11 3.14 16.00
C MET A 1 -10.52 4.23 15.13
N HIS A 2 -9.21 4.20 14.84
CA HIS A 2 -8.67 5.09 13.81
C HIS A 2 -9.29 4.69 12.47
N GLU A 3 -9.75 5.67 11.68
CA GLU A 3 -10.23 5.40 10.34
C GLU A 3 -9.10 4.79 9.49
N PRO A 4 -9.39 3.76 8.69
CA PRO A 4 -8.41 3.18 7.79
C PRO A 4 -7.93 4.24 6.80
N ASP A 5 -6.63 4.24 6.51
CA ASP A 5 -6.06 5.18 5.55
C ASP A 5 -6.74 5.01 4.18
N PRO A 6 -7.22 6.08 3.51
CA PRO A 6 -7.91 5.97 2.22
C PRO A 6 -7.10 5.21 1.15
N LEU A 7 -5.77 5.25 1.23
CA LEU A 7 -4.92 4.51 0.30
C LEU A 7 -5.13 2.99 0.42
N HIS A 8 -5.47 2.48 1.61
CA HIS A 8 -5.79 1.06 1.78
C HIS A 8 -6.99 0.64 0.93
N GLU A 9 -8.06 1.43 0.96
CA GLU A 9 -9.28 1.17 0.19
C GLU A 9 -9.03 1.32 -1.32
N ILE A 10 -8.24 2.30 -1.73
CA ILE A 10 -7.87 2.52 -3.13
C ILE A 10 -7.05 1.33 -3.66
N LEU A 11 -6.03 0.89 -2.94
CA LEU A 11 -5.20 -0.27 -3.33
C LEU A 11 -6.06 -1.53 -3.48
N SER A 12 -6.99 -1.76 -2.56
CA SER A 12 -7.91 -2.89 -2.60
C SER A 12 -8.88 -2.81 -3.79
N SER A 13 -9.63 -1.71 -3.92
CA SER A 13 -10.74 -1.59 -4.88
C SER A 13 -10.28 -1.39 -6.33
N LYS A 14 -9.23 -0.61 -6.56
CA LYS A 14 -8.77 -0.23 -7.91
C LYS A 14 -7.71 -1.17 -8.47
N TYR A 15 -6.85 -1.70 -7.60
CA TYR A 15 -5.68 -2.48 -8.01
C TYR A 15 -5.74 -3.95 -7.58
N ASN A 16 -6.75 -4.35 -6.78
CA ASN A 16 -6.84 -5.68 -6.17
C ASN A 16 -5.62 -6.04 -5.31
N ILE A 17 -5.06 -5.06 -4.61
CA ILE A 17 -3.88 -5.21 -3.74
C ILE A 17 -4.29 -5.13 -2.28
N GLN A 18 -4.05 -6.21 -1.54
CA GLN A 18 -4.35 -6.31 -0.11
C GLN A 18 -3.10 -6.05 0.73
N VAL A 19 -2.83 -4.78 1.04
CA VAL A 19 -1.71 -4.38 1.91
C VAL A 19 -2.22 -3.43 3.02
N PRO A 20 -1.91 -3.70 4.30
CA PRO A 20 -2.21 -2.77 5.38
C PRO A 20 -1.49 -1.43 5.20
N VAL A 21 -2.24 -0.34 5.25
CA VAL A 21 -1.72 1.03 5.26
C VAL A 21 -2.07 1.67 6.59
N TRP A 22 -1.05 2.10 7.33
CA TRP A 22 -1.20 2.70 8.66
C TRP A 22 -0.78 4.15 8.63
N SER A 23 -1.68 5.04 9.02
CA SER A 23 -1.34 6.43 9.35
C SER A 23 -0.96 6.50 10.82
N TRP A 24 0.30 6.85 11.10
CA TRP A 24 0.81 6.93 12.47
C TRP A 24 1.13 8.39 12.83
N PRO A 25 0.70 8.89 14.01
CA PRO A 25 0.92 10.29 14.38
C PRO A 25 2.33 10.57 14.91
N SER A 26 3.02 9.58 15.50
CA SER A 26 4.38 9.73 16.03
C SER A 26 5.15 8.40 16.09
N PRO A 27 6.24 8.21 15.32
CA PRO A 27 6.75 9.13 14.30
C PRO A 27 5.75 9.32 13.15
N ALA A 28 5.52 10.58 12.76
CA ALA A 28 4.52 10.93 11.76
C ALA A 28 4.83 10.29 10.41
N GLY A 29 3.84 9.63 9.81
CA GLY A 29 3.99 9.06 8.48
C GLY A 29 2.96 7.99 8.14
N ARG A 30 3.02 7.55 6.88
CA ARG A 30 2.24 6.43 6.36
C ARG A 30 3.15 5.22 6.23
N TYR A 31 2.78 4.12 6.87
CA TYR A 31 3.55 2.89 6.91
C TYR A 31 2.80 1.78 6.19
N LEU A 32 3.49 1.13 5.28
CA LEU A 32 3.00 -0.08 4.62
C LEU A 32 3.72 -1.29 5.22
N ARG A 33 2.96 -2.32 5.56
CA ARG A 33 3.52 -3.61 5.98
C ARG A 33 3.29 -4.65 4.90
N ILE A 34 4.33 -4.97 4.16
CA ILE A 34 4.32 -6.05 3.17
C ILE A 34 5.01 -7.30 3.75
N SER A 35 4.48 -8.47 3.41
CA SER A 35 5.11 -9.76 3.71
C SER A 35 5.52 -10.39 2.40
N ALA A 36 6.78 -10.82 2.30
CA ALA A 36 7.23 -11.61 1.16
C ALA A 36 7.00 -13.10 1.42
N GLN A 37 6.39 -13.79 0.45
CA GLN A 37 6.10 -15.22 0.51
C GLN A 37 6.54 -15.92 -0.77
N LEU A 38 6.70 -17.25 -0.71
CA LEU A 38 7.16 -18.05 -1.85
C LEU A 38 6.23 -17.98 -3.07
N TYR A 39 4.94 -17.72 -2.85
CA TYR A 39 3.97 -17.57 -3.92
C TYR A 39 3.99 -16.19 -4.57
N ASN A 40 4.74 -15.23 -4.01
CA ASN A 40 4.84 -13.90 -4.59
C ASN A 40 5.87 -13.86 -5.71
N THR A 41 5.62 -13.05 -6.75
CA THR A 41 6.59 -12.77 -7.80
C THR A 41 7.09 -11.32 -7.73
N ILE A 42 8.23 -11.04 -8.35
CA ILE A 42 8.81 -9.68 -8.40
C ILE A 42 7.83 -8.72 -9.08
N GLU A 43 7.13 -9.19 -10.10
CA GLU A 43 6.14 -8.43 -10.87
C GLU A 43 4.98 -7.96 -10.00
N GLU A 44 4.51 -8.78 -9.04
CA GLU A 44 3.47 -8.37 -8.10
C GLU A 44 3.90 -7.17 -7.24
N TYR A 45 5.16 -7.14 -6.79
CA TYR A 45 5.69 -5.97 -6.08
C TYR A 45 5.85 -4.76 -6.99
N GLN A 46 6.20 -4.96 -8.27
CA GLN A 46 6.28 -3.87 -9.24
C GLN A 46 4.90 -3.25 -9.50
N VAL A 47 3.84 -4.06 -9.52
CA VAL A 47 2.44 -3.58 -9.60
C VAL A 47 2.10 -2.72 -8.39
N LEU A 48 2.46 -3.16 -7.16
CA LEU A 48 2.30 -2.34 -5.95
C LEU A 48 3.06 -1.00 -6.06
N VAL A 49 4.33 -1.01 -6.48
CA VAL A 49 5.13 0.21 -6.62
C VAL A 49 4.50 1.17 -7.63
N ASN A 50 4.01 0.65 -8.77
CA ASN A 50 3.38 1.48 -9.79
C ASN A 50 2.07 2.09 -9.29
N ALA A 51 1.24 1.33 -8.58
CA ALA A 51 0.03 1.85 -7.95
C ALA A 51 0.35 2.96 -6.94
N LEU A 52 1.37 2.77 -6.11
CA LEU A 52 1.81 3.78 -5.13
C LEU A 52 2.32 5.06 -5.80
N ARG A 53 3.10 4.97 -6.88
CA ARG A 53 3.57 6.15 -7.62
C ARG A 53 2.41 6.98 -8.15
N ILE A 54 1.42 6.32 -8.76
CA ILE A 54 0.22 6.97 -9.30
C ILE A 54 -0.58 7.64 -8.19
N GLU A 55 -0.91 6.92 -7.13
CA GLU A 55 -1.80 7.44 -6.07
C GLU A 55 -1.12 8.48 -5.16
N LEU A 56 0.21 8.48 -5.09
CA LEU A 56 0.99 9.45 -4.31
C LEU A 56 1.56 10.59 -5.17
N ASN A 57 1.25 10.62 -6.47
CA ASN A 57 1.81 11.59 -7.44
C ASN A 57 3.33 11.71 -7.34
N CYS A 58 4.01 10.56 -7.23
CA CYS A 58 5.46 10.47 -7.18
C CYS A 58 5.95 9.95 -8.54
N ASP A 59 6.40 10.85 -9.41
CA ASP A 59 7.07 10.53 -10.67
C ASP A 59 8.56 10.20 -10.45
#